data_AF-D8F6E8-F1
#
_entry.id   AF-D8F6E8-F1
#
_cell.length_a   1.000
_cell.length_b   1.000
_cell.length_c   1.000
_cell.angle_alpha   90.00
_cell.angle_beta   90.00
_cell.angle_gamma   90.00
#
_symmetry.space_group_name_H-M   'P 1'
#
loop_
_entity.id
_entity.type
_entity.pdbx_description
1 polymer ?
#
loop_
_entity_poly.entity_id
_entity_poly.type
_entity_poly.pdbx_seq_one_letter_code
_entity_poly.pdbx_strand_id
1 'polypeptide(L)' 'MLWVELPERVDSLEVFSKALDAKISIVPGLICSNSSRYRNFLRISCGIPWRERLEKGFRTLGRIIEEQNGPHEDE' A
#
# COMPACT_ATOMS: atom_id res chain seq x y z
N MET A 1 -2.16 -13.53 -5.29
CA MET A 1 -1.29 -12.44 -4.80
C MET A 1 -1.36 -11.33 -5.82
N LEU A 2 -1.61 -10.09 -5.39
CA LEU A 2 -1.74 -8.92 -6.27
C LEU A 2 -0.50 -8.04 -6.15
N TRP A 3 -0.14 -7.43 -7.27
CA TRP A 3 0.87 -6.39 -7.32
C TRP A 3 0.18 -5.09 -7.74
N VAL A 4 0.37 -4.05 -6.95
CA VAL A 4 -0.36 -2.79 -7.10
C VAL A 4 0.67 -1.67 -7.21
N GLU A 5 0.60 -0.94 -8.31
CA GLU A 5 1.30 0.32 -8.48
C GLU A 5 0.50 1.45 -7.84
N LEU A 6 1.16 2.25 -7.02
CA LEU A 6 0.60 3.47 -6.43
C LEU A 6 1.08 4.69 -7.24
N PRO A 7 0.50 5.88 -7.03
CA PRO A 7 1.05 7.10 -7.61
C PRO A 7 2.56 7.24 -7.33
N GLU A 8 3.32 7.76 -8.29
CA GLU A 8 4.79 7.80 -8.22
C GLU A 8 5.35 8.48 -6.96
N ARG A 9 4.61 9.44 -6.42
CA ARG A 9 4.97 10.20 -5.21
C ARG A 9 4.79 9.43 -3.90
N VAL A 10 4.10 8.28 -3.92
CA VAL A 10 3.86 7.47 -2.72
C VAL A 10 5.02 6.52 -2.47
N ASP A 11 5.66 6.62 -1.30
CA ASP A 11 6.67 5.65 -0.87
C ASP A 11 6.02 4.44 -0.17
N SER A 12 6.18 3.26 -0.77
CA SER A 12 5.66 2.00 -0.23
C SER A 12 6.21 1.62 1.15
N LEU A 13 7.40 2.10 1.53
CA LEU A 13 7.95 1.89 2.87
C LEU A 13 7.22 2.73 3.92
N GLU A 14 6.85 3.96 3.59
CA GLU A 14 6.05 4.82 4.47
C GLU A 14 4.63 4.26 4.65
N VAL A 15 4.01 3.83 3.54
CA VAL A 15 2.71 3.15 3.58
C VAL A 15 2.78 1.89 4.43
N PHE A 16 3.85 1.10 4.30
CA PHE A 16 4.06 -0.10 5.13
C PHE A 16 4.19 0.22 6.61
N SER A 17 4.98 1.24 6.97
CA SER A 17 5.13 1.65 8.37
C SER A 17 3.78 2.03 8.98
N LYS A 18 2.99 2.86 8.29
CA LYS A 18 1.65 3.28 8.76
C LYS A 18 0.64 2.14 8.77
N ALA A 19 0.70 1.24 7.79
CA ALA A 19 -0.16 0.06 7.75
C ALA A 19 0.15 -0.89 8.92
N LEU A 20 1.42 -1.02 9.31
CA LEU A 20 1.83 -1.83 10.45
C LEU A 20 1.24 -1.30 11.77
N ASP A 21 1.24 0.02 11.97
CA ASP A 21 0.60 0.68 13.13
C ASP A 21 -0.92 0.40 13.16
N ALA A 22 -1.55 0.32 11.98
CA ALA A 22 -2.95 -0.05 11.81
C ALA A 22 -3.22 -1.57 11.88
N LYS A 23 -2.21 -2.39 12.21
CA LYS A 23 -2.27 -3.87 12.25
C LYS A 23 -2.64 -4.50 10.90
N ILE A 24 -2.20 -3.88 9.80
CA ILE A 24 -2.36 -4.33 8.43
C ILE A 24 -0.99 -4.77 7.91
N SER A 25 -0.89 -6.03 7.46
CA SER A 25 0.34 -6.55 6.88
C SER A 25 0.29 -6.49 5.36
N ILE A 26 1.24 -5.76 4.78
CA ILE A 26 1.50 -5.67 3.33
C ILE A 26 3.01 -5.86 3.10
N VAL A 27 3.42 -6.10 1.86
CA VAL A 27 4.84 -6.20 1.52
C VAL A 27 5.20 -5.08 0.53
N PRO A 28 6.12 -4.16 0.89
CA PRO A 28 6.66 -3.17 -0.04
C PRO A 28 7.30 -3.83 -1.27
N GLY A 29 7.09 -3.26 -2.45
CA GLY A 29 7.70 -3.71 -3.71
C GLY A 29 9.23 -3.60 -3.68
N LEU A 30 9.75 -2.66 -2.88
CA LEU A 30 11.19 -2.43 -2.72
C LEU A 30 11.93 -3.63 -2.09
N ILE A 31 11.28 -4.43 -1.23
CA ILE A 31 11.92 -5.58 -0.56
C ILE A 31 12.34 -6.67 -1.57
N CYS A 32 11.80 -6.65 -2.78
CA CYS A 32 12.07 -7.63 -3.83
C CYS A 32 12.96 -7.08 -4.97
N SER A 33 13.56 -5.91 -4.83
CA SER A 33 14.36 -5.29 -5.90
C SER A 33 15.64 -4.62 -5.42
N ASN A 34 16.71 -4.78 -6.20
CA ASN A 34 17.99 -4.07 -6.03
C ASN A 34 17.97 -2.65 -6.66
N SER A 35 16.81 -2.19 -7.14
CA SER A 35 16.63 -0.89 -7.78
C SER A 35 15.47 -0.12 -7.17
N SER A 36 15.54 1.20 -7.16
CA SER A 36 14.46 2.09 -6.68
C SER A 36 13.20 2.06 -7.55
N ARG A 37 13.19 1.30 -8.65
CA ARG A 37 12.12 1.24 -9.66
C ARG A 37 10.76 0.80 -9.10
N TYR A 38 10.73 0.13 -7.95
CA TYR A 38 9.50 -0.37 -7.33
C TYR A 38 9.18 0.32 -6.00
N ARG A 39 9.63 1.57 -5.83
CA ARG A 39 9.43 2.35 -4.60
C ARG A 39 7.96 2.64 -4.30
N ASN A 40 7.13 2.77 -5.32
CA ASN A 40 5.69 3.00 -5.22
C ASN A 40 4.83 1.72 -5.40
N PHE A 41 5.42 0.52 -5.25
CA PHE A 41 4.68 -0.73 -5.46
C PHE A 41 4.37 -1.45 -4.15
N LEU A 42 3.23 -2.15 -4.10
CA LEU A 42 2.82 -3.00 -2.99
C LEU A 42 2.47 -4.42 -3.47
N ARG A 43 2.85 -5.42 -2.68
CA ARG A 43 2.37 -6.81 -2.80
C ARG A 43 1.29 -7.05 -1.75
N ILE A 44 0.12 -7.44 -2.21
CA ILE A 44 -1.05 -7.71 -1.36
C ILE A 44 -1.48 -9.17 -1.48
N SER A 45 -1.63 -9.83 -0.33
CA SER A 45 -2.14 -11.19 -0.25
C SER A 45 -3.67 -11.20 -0.34
N CYS A 46 -4.20 -11.85 -1.36
CA CYS A 46 -5.64 -12.02 -1.61
C CYS A 46 -6.08 -13.49 -1.59
N GLY A 47 -5.27 -14.39 -1.03
CA GLY A 47 -5.54 -15.83 -1.00
C GLY A 47 -6.49 -16.30 0.09
N ILE A 48 -7.08 -15.37 0.85
CA ILE A 48 -8.01 -15.66 1.95
C ILE A 48 -9.44 -15.21 1.58
N PRO A 49 -10.49 -15.89 2.07
CA PRO A 49 -11.87 -15.49 1.79
C PRO A 49 -12.15 -14.04 2.20
N TRP A 50 -12.93 -13.34 1.37
CA TRP A 50 -13.36 -11.97 1.67
C TRP A 50 -14.24 -11.96 2.93
N ARG A 51 -13.88 -11.12 3.90
CA ARG A 51 -14.59 -10.94 5.17
C ARG A 51 -14.57 -9.47 5.55
N GLU A 52 -15.48 -9.06 6.42
CA GLU A 52 -15.59 -7.68 6.89
C GLU A 52 -14.25 -7.10 7.41
N ARG A 53 -13.45 -7.91 8.11
CA ARG A 53 -12.11 -7.51 8.57
C ARG A 53 -11.16 -7.17 7.41
N LEU A 54 -11.24 -7.94 6.32
CA LEU A 54 -10.40 -7.72 5.14
C LEU A 54 -10.83 -6.43 4.43
N GLU A 55 -12.14 -6.22 4.27
CA GLU A 55 -12.69 -4.98 3.72
C GLU A 55 -12.27 -3.75 4.53
N LYS A 56 -12.42 -3.80 5.87
CA LYS A 56 -11.95 -2.72 6.75
C LYS A 56 -10.45 -2.47 6.60
N GLY A 57 -9.66 -3.53 6.49
CA GLY A 57 -8.23 -3.44 6.22
C GLY A 57 -7.93 -2.72 4.90
N PHE A 58 -8.61 -3.09 3.81
CA PHE A 58 -8.46 -2.43 2.52
C PHE A 58 -8.88 -0.96 2.55
N ARG A 59 -9.98 -0.61 3.23
CA ARG A 59 -10.42 0.79 3.39
C ARG A 59 -9.39 1.64 4.15
N THR A 60 -8.88 1.12 5.27
CA THR A 60 -7.82 1.80 6.04
C THR A 60 -6.54 1.94 5.24
N LEU A 61 -6.14 0.91 4.48
CA LEU A 61 -4.99 0.97 3.59
C LEU A 61 -5.16 2.04 2.50
N GLY A 62 -6.34 2.13 1.89
CA GLY A 62 -6.67 3.17 0.92
C GLY A 62 -6.48 4.58 1.49
N ARG A 63 -7.03 4.84 2.69
CA ARG A 63 -6.86 6.12 3.38
C ARG A 63 -5.40 6.45 3.66
N ILE A 64 -4.62 5.47 4.13
CA ILE A 64 -3.18 5.66 4.37
C ILE A 64 -2.48 6.09 3.08
N ILE A 65 -2.79 5.44 1.95
CA ILE A 65 -2.22 5.77 0.65
C ILE A 65 -2.62 7.19 0.22
N GLU A 66 -3.89 7.58 0.36
CA GLU A 66 -4.36 8.94 0.05
C GLU A 66 -3.64 10.01 0.88
N GLU A 67 -3.46 9.78 2.19
CA GLU A 67 -2.70 10.68 3.05
C GLU A 67 -1.23 10.82 2.64
N GLN A 68 -0.63 9.78 2.05
CA GLN A 68 0.74 9.85 1.49
C GLN A 68 0.80 10.45 0.09
N ASN A 69 -0.33 10.48 -0.60
CA ASN A 69 -0.42 11.03 -1.93
C ASN A 69 -0.51 12.57 -1.94
N GLY A 70 -0.71 13.25 -0.80
CA GLY A 70 -0.89 14.70 -0.72
C GLY A 70 -2.14 15.20 -1.47
N PRO A 71 -2.50 16.50 -1.36
CA PRO A 71 -3.62 17.04 -2.14
C PRO A 71 -3.33 16.89 -3.64
N HIS A 72 -4.29 16.33 -4.35
CA HIS A 72 -4.39 16.45 -5.80
C HIS A 72 -4.63 17.94 -6.09
N GLU A 73 -3.62 18.69 -6.53
CA GLU A 73 -3.89 19.82 -7.42
C GLU A 73 -4.34 19.19 -8.73
N ASP A 74 -5.63 18.90 -8.82
CA ASP A 74 -6.31 18.54 -10.06
C ASP A 74 -6.19 19.75 -10.99
N GLU A 75 -5.35 19.62 -12.02
CA GLU A 75 -5.29 20.54 -13.17
C GLU A 75 -6.48 20.29 -14.11
#